data_AF-A0A7S0RP16-F1
#
_entry.id   AF-A0A7S0RP16-F1
#
_cell.length_a   1.000
_cell.length_b   1.000
_cell.length_c   1.000
_cell.angle_alpha   90.00
_cell.angle_beta   90.00
_cell.angle_gamma   90.00
#
_symmetry.space_group_name_H-M   'P 1'
#
loop_
_entity.id
_entity.type
_entity.pdbx_description
1 polymer ?
#
loop_
_entity_poly.entity_id
_entity_poly.type
_entity_poly.pdbx_seq_one_letter_code
_entity_poly.pdbx_strand_id
1 'polypeptide(L)'
;AESGCQLDVTQVVFMGLHLVIPLISQELLKFPKLCRQYFRLVAMLLEVHPEQVAKLAPEPFRQVMATLDFGLTQPDAEVSAAGLEGMAAISRFHFNALKAGKAGLGAHLAPTDSAGSNLLTHFLEVVLKRLLFEECKRDFAEQAADALLPMILCEPAGYSRIGHSLLAGQAEEAGRGRVAEALTTLMSANGLTQSCDR
;
A
#
# COMPACT_ATOMS: atom_id res chain seq x y z
N ALA A 1 -13.72 -4.51 -44.06
CA ALA A 1 -13.64 -5.86 -43.48
C ALA A 1 -12.24 -5.98 -42.88
N GLU A 2 -12.00 -6.09 -41.58
CA GLU A 2 -12.84 -6.31 -40.41
C GLU A 2 -12.23 -5.50 -39.26
N SER A 3 -12.94 -4.50 -38.74
CA SER A 3 -12.60 -3.87 -37.45
C SER A 3 -13.21 -4.73 -36.35
N GLY A 4 -12.51 -5.80 -35.98
CA GLY A 4 -12.87 -6.62 -34.84
C GLY A 4 -12.63 -5.83 -33.56
N CYS A 5 -13.71 -5.38 -32.92
CA CYS A 5 -13.70 -4.83 -31.57
C CYS A 5 -13.28 -5.96 -30.61
N GLN A 6 -11.98 -6.12 -30.37
CA GLN A 6 -11.51 -6.86 -29.21
C GLN A 6 -11.91 -6.03 -28.00
N LEU A 7 -13.02 -6.40 -27.36
CA LEU A 7 -13.29 -6.02 -25.99
C LEU A 7 -12.07 -6.45 -25.18
N ASP A 8 -11.26 -5.46 -24.80
CA ASP A 8 -10.13 -5.69 -23.91
C ASP A 8 -10.71 -6.26 -22.60
N VAL A 9 -10.35 -7.51 -22.30
CA VAL A 9 -10.86 -8.25 -21.14
C VAL A 9 -10.65 -7.44 -19.87
N THR A 10 -9.54 -6.69 -19.81
CA THR A 10 -9.23 -5.75 -18.74
C THR A 10 -10.29 -4.65 -18.64
N GLN A 11 -10.74 -4.07 -19.74
CA GLN A 11 -11.76 -3.02 -19.76
C GLN A 11 -13.12 -3.52 -19.23
N VAL A 12 -13.49 -4.77 -19.53
CA VAL A 12 -14.71 -5.41 -18.99
C VAL A 12 -14.57 -5.68 -17.49
N VAL A 13 -13.40 -6.16 -17.04
CA VAL A 13 -13.11 -6.37 -15.61
C VAL A 13 -13.16 -5.06 -14.84
N PHE A 14 -12.53 -3.99 -15.35
CA PHE A 14 -12.59 -2.66 -14.73
C PHE A 14 -14.00 -2.09 -14.69
N MET A 15 -14.79 -2.29 -15.75
CA MET A 15 -16.19 -1.88 -15.76
C MET A 15 -17.01 -2.67 -14.74
N GLY A 16 -16.81 -3.98 -14.64
CA GLY A 16 -17.42 -4.82 -13.60
C GLY A 16 -17.03 -4.39 -12.19
N LEU A 17 -15.75 -4.10 -11.95
CA LEU A 17 -15.26 -3.59 -10.67
C LEU A 17 -15.81 -2.20 -10.34
N HIS A 18 -15.89 -1.30 -11.32
CA HIS A 18 -16.48 0.03 -11.13
C HIS A 18 -17.98 -0.04 -10.80
N LEU A 19 -18.66 -1.12 -11.20
CA LEU A 19 -20.04 -1.41 -10.78
C LEU A 19 -20.12 -2.07 -9.40
N VAL A 20 -19.16 -2.93 -9.04
CA VAL A 20 -19.17 -3.68 -7.77
C VAL A 20 -18.64 -2.85 -6.60
N ILE A 21 -17.59 -2.04 -6.78
CA ILE A 21 -16.96 -1.23 -5.72
C ILE A 21 -17.98 -0.33 -5.01
N PRO A 22 -18.86 0.43 -5.70
CA PRO A 22 -19.88 1.26 -5.05
C PRO A 22 -20.96 0.46 -4.32
N LEU A 23 -21.16 -0.81 -4.71
CA LEU A 23 -22.17 -1.69 -4.11
C LEU A 23 -21.66 -2.36 -2.83
N ILE A 24 -20.34 -2.47 -2.64
CA ILE A 24 -19.72 -3.02 -1.43
C ILE A 24 -19.78 -1.94 -0.33
N SER A 25 -20.93 -1.85 0.34
CA SER A 25 -21.07 -1.03 1.54
C SER A 25 -20.41 -1.71 2.74
N GLN A 26 -20.12 -0.93 3.80
CA GLN A 26 -19.61 -1.50 5.06
C GLN A 26 -20.53 -2.57 5.65
N GLU A 27 -21.83 -2.52 5.34
CA GLU A 27 -22.80 -3.54 5.77
C GLU A 27 -22.58 -4.90 5.09
N LEU A 28 -22.17 -4.90 3.82
CA LEU A 28 -21.86 -6.12 3.09
C LEU A 28 -20.52 -6.74 3.51
N LEU A 29 -19.59 -5.92 3.99
CA LEU A 29 -18.32 -6.40 4.55
C LEU A 29 -18.49 -7.15 5.89
N LYS A 30 -19.66 -7.07 6.53
CA LYS A 30 -20.01 -7.91 7.70
C LYS A 30 -20.08 -9.40 7.35
N PHE A 31 -20.24 -9.75 6.08
CA PHE A 31 -20.23 -11.15 5.62
C PHE A 31 -18.80 -11.61 5.34
N PRO A 32 -18.19 -12.49 6.18
CA PRO A 32 -16.74 -12.74 6.13
C PRO A 32 -16.25 -13.33 4.80
N LYS A 33 -17.06 -14.18 4.15
CA LYS A 33 -16.72 -14.77 2.84
C LYS A 33 -16.68 -13.71 1.75
N LEU A 34 -17.65 -12.80 1.74
CA LEU A 34 -17.72 -11.71 0.77
C LEU A 34 -16.58 -10.72 0.98
N CYS A 35 -16.31 -10.36 2.24
CA CYS A 35 -15.19 -9.48 2.60
C CYS A 35 -13.86 -10.03 2.07
N ARG A 36 -13.54 -11.30 2.38
CA ARG A 36 -12.31 -11.94 1.87
C ARG A 36 -12.22 -11.97 0.35
N GLN A 37 -13.31 -12.36 -0.33
CA GLN A 37 -13.31 -12.40 -1.81
C GLN A 37 -13.16 -11.02 -2.43
N TYR A 38 -13.79 -10.01 -1.85
CA TYR A 38 -13.66 -8.63 -2.29
C TYR A 38 -12.23 -8.13 -2.18
N PHE A 39 -11.60 -8.30 -1.01
CA PHE A 39 -10.21 -7.91 -0.80
C PHE A 39 -9.24 -8.64 -1.72
N ARG A 40 -9.46 -9.94 -1.94
CA ARG A 40 -8.65 -10.73 -2.89
C ARG A 40 -8.79 -10.24 -4.33
N LEU A 41 -9.98 -9.82 -4.75
CA LEU A 41 -10.21 -9.23 -6.07
C LEU A 41 -9.48 -7.89 -6.21
N VAL A 42 -9.55 -7.04 -5.18
CA VAL A 42 -8.87 -5.74 -5.18
C VAL A 42 -7.34 -5.91 -5.21
N ALA A 43 -6.79 -6.83 -4.42
CA ALA A 43 -5.36 -7.15 -4.45
C ALA A 43 -4.90 -7.61 -5.84
N MET A 44 -5.64 -8.57 -6.44
CA MET A 44 -5.38 -9.04 -7.79
C MET A 44 -5.43 -7.92 -8.83
N LEU A 45 -6.39 -7.00 -8.73
CA LEU A 45 -6.50 -5.86 -9.65
C LEU A 45 -5.24 -4.98 -9.62
N LEU A 46 -4.74 -4.70 -8.41
CA LEU A 46 -3.56 -3.88 -8.19
C LEU A 46 -2.29 -4.58 -8.65
N GLU A 47 -2.23 -5.90 -8.53
CA GLU A 47 -1.10 -6.70 -8.99
C GLU A 47 -1.06 -6.84 -10.52
N VAL A 48 -2.19 -7.18 -11.14
CA VAL A 48 -2.25 -7.51 -12.57
C VAL A 48 -2.38 -6.25 -13.43
N HIS A 49 -3.06 -5.20 -12.95
CA HIS A 49 -3.36 -4.00 -13.73
C HIS A 49 -3.04 -2.67 -13.01
N PRO A 50 -1.86 -2.50 -12.38
CA PRO A 50 -1.54 -1.28 -11.65
C PRO A 50 -1.52 -0.04 -12.55
N GLU A 51 -1.12 -0.18 -13.82
CA GLU A 51 -1.14 0.92 -14.79
C GLU A 51 -2.54 1.46 -15.06
N GLN A 52 -3.55 0.59 -15.08
CA GLN A 52 -4.93 1.00 -15.30
C GLN A 52 -5.51 1.64 -14.03
N VAL A 53 -5.15 1.13 -12.85
CA VAL A 53 -5.50 1.75 -11.57
C VAL A 53 -4.91 3.16 -11.48
N ALA A 54 -3.66 3.35 -11.90
CA ALA A 54 -3.00 4.67 -11.91
C ALA A 54 -3.60 5.67 -12.92
N LYS A 55 -4.41 5.21 -13.88
CA LYS A 55 -5.13 6.03 -14.86
C LYS A 55 -6.57 6.35 -14.43
N LEU A 56 -7.04 5.79 -13.31
CA LEU A 56 -8.38 6.06 -12.81
C LEU A 56 -8.57 7.55 -12.50
N ALA A 57 -9.80 8.01 -12.59
CA ALA A 57 -10.13 9.33 -12.06
C ALA A 57 -9.84 9.38 -10.53
N PRO A 58 -9.61 10.57 -9.95
CA PRO A 58 -9.24 10.70 -8.54
C PRO A 58 -10.21 10.03 -7.57
N GLU A 59 -11.52 10.05 -7.87
CA GLU A 59 -12.54 9.51 -6.98
C GLU A 59 -12.54 7.97 -6.90
N PRO A 60 -12.65 7.21 -8.02
CA PRO A 60 -12.48 5.75 -7.99
C PRO A 60 -11.13 5.30 -7.42
N PHE A 61 -10.05 6.02 -7.74
CA PHE A 61 -8.73 5.71 -7.17
C PHE A 61 -8.76 5.81 -5.64
N ARG A 62 -9.30 6.90 -5.09
CA ARG A 62 -9.44 7.08 -3.63
C ARG A 62 -10.29 5.99 -2.98
N GLN A 63 -11.34 5.52 -3.64
CA GLN A 63 -12.17 4.42 -3.13
C GLN A 63 -11.40 3.09 -3.03
N VAL A 64 -10.58 2.77 -4.04
CA VAL A 64 -9.71 1.58 -4.01
C VAL A 64 -8.69 1.71 -2.87
N MET A 65 -8.07 2.88 -2.70
CA MET A 65 -7.10 3.10 -1.63
C MET A 65 -7.75 3.08 -0.24
N ALA A 66 -8.93 3.66 -0.07
CA ALA A 66 -9.70 3.58 1.17
C ALA A 66 -10.09 2.14 1.52
N THR A 67 -10.32 1.31 0.50
CA THR A 67 -10.55 -0.13 0.70
C THR A 67 -9.30 -0.80 1.28
N LEU A 68 -8.12 -0.54 0.70
CA LEU A 68 -6.85 -1.08 1.23
C LEU A 68 -6.61 -0.63 2.67
N ASP A 69 -6.81 0.66 2.96
CA ASP A 69 -6.68 1.24 4.31
C ASP A 69 -7.58 0.53 5.33
N PHE A 70 -8.84 0.28 4.96
CA PHE A 70 -9.75 -0.52 5.78
C PHE A 70 -9.23 -1.95 5.98
N GLY A 71 -8.76 -2.61 4.92
CA GLY A 71 -8.24 -3.99 5.00
C GLY A 71 -7.03 -4.12 5.92
N LEU A 72 -6.13 -3.14 5.88
CA LEU A 72 -4.93 -3.06 6.72
C LEU A 72 -5.22 -2.83 8.20
N THR A 73 -6.46 -2.50 8.59
CA THR A 73 -6.86 -2.33 9.98
C THR A 73 -7.80 -3.44 10.47
N GLN A 74 -8.16 -4.40 9.59
CA GLN A 74 -9.02 -5.51 9.98
C GLN A 74 -8.28 -6.56 10.81
N PRO A 75 -8.94 -7.16 11.81
CA PRO A 75 -8.40 -8.29 12.58
C PRO A 75 -8.35 -9.60 11.78
N ASP A 76 -9.11 -9.70 10.69
CA ASP A 76 -9.07 -10.87 9.81
C ASP A 76 -7.75 -10.94 9.04
N ALA A 77 -6.96 -11.98 9.31
CA ALA A 77 -5.63 -12.15 8.75
C ALA A 77 -5.63 -12.27 7.22
N GLU A 78 -6.67 -12.86 6.61
CA GLU A 78 -6.74 -12.99 5.14
C GLU A 78 -7.05 -11.64 4.49
N VAL A 79 -7.95 -10.86 5.09
CA VAL A 79 -8.28 -9.51 4.62
C VAL A 79 -7.06 -8.60 4.73
N SER A 80 -6.38 -8.65 5.87
CA SER A 80 -5.16 -7.91 6.11
C SER A 80 -4.02 -8.30 5.16
N ALA A 81 -3.85 -9.59 4.88
CA ALA A 81 -2.84 -10.10 3.96
C ALA A 81 -3.11 -9.60 2.53
N ALA A 82 -4.36 -9.68 2.07
CA ALA A 82 -4.75 -9.13 0.76
C ALA A 82 -4.57 -7.61 0.68
N GLY A 83 -4.83 -6.88 1.77
CA GLY A 83 -4.54 -5.45 1.86
C GLY A 83 -3.06 -5.14 1.69
N LEU A 84 -2.18 -5.89 2.37
CA LEU A 84 -0.73 -5.76 2.24
C LEU A 84 -0.23 -6.15 0.84
N GLU A 85 -0.77 -7.21 0.25
CA GLU A 85 -0.45 -7.66 -1.11
C GLU A 85 -0.79 -6.59 -2.14
N GLY A 86 -2.01 -6.02 -2.07
CA GLY A 86 -2.40 -4.89 -2.93
C GLY A 86 -1.52 -3.66 -2.72
N MET A 87 -1.13 -3.38 -1.47
CA MET A 87 -0.22 -2.27 -1.16
C MET A 87 1.18 -2.49 -1.75
N ALA A 88 1.75 -3.69 -1.56
CA ALA A 88 3.04 -4.04 -2.14
C ALA A 88 3.01 -3.92 -3.67
N ALA A 89 1.97 -4.42 -4.32
CA ALA A 89 1.80 -4.31 -5.76
C ALA A 89 1.82 -2.86 -6.26
N ILE A 90 1.00 -1.98 -5.67
CA ILE A 90 0.88 -0.60 -6.14
C ILE A 90 2.13 0.23 -5.82
N SER A 91 2.78 0.00 -4.67
CA SER A 91 4.03 0.66 -4.32
C SER A 91 5.19 0.19 -5.20
N ARG A 92 5.29 -1.11 -5.50
CA ARG A 92 6.30 -1.66 -6.45
C ARG A 92 6.09 -1.10 -7.84
N PHE A 93 4.84 -1.02 -8.31
CA PHE A 93 4.53 -0.38 -9.59
C PHE A 93 5.02 1.08 -9.61
N HIS A 94 4.70 1.86 -8.57
CA HIS A 94 5.13 3.24 -8.50
C HIS A 94 6.67 3.37 -8.51
N PHE A 95 7.35 2.59 -7.66
CA PHE A 95 8.80 2.56 -7.57
C PHE A 95 9.46 2.21 -8.91
N ASN A 96 9.00 1.14 -9.55
CA ASN A 96 9.52 0.70 -10.85
C ASN A 96 9.23 1.72 -11.96
N ALA A 97 8.06 2.36 -11.94
CA ALA A 97 7.72 3.43 -12.87
C ALA A 97 8.67 4.62 -12.71
N LEU A 98 8.96 5.06 -11.48
CA LEU A 98 9.92 6.13 -11.21
C LEU A 98 11.34 5.76 -11.68
N LYS A 99 11.79 4.53 -11.39
CA LYS A 99 13.08 4.01 -11.86
C LYS A 99 13.19 4.00 -13.39
N ALA A 100 12.06 3.80 -14.08
CA ALA A 100 11.96 3.86 -15.54
C ALA A 100 11.69 5.28 -16.09
N GLY A 101 11.71 6.33 -15.25
CA GLY A 101 11.47 7.72 -15.67
C GLY A 101 10.00 8.04 -16.02
N LYS A 102 9.05 7.19 -15.60
CA LYS A 102 7.60 7.38 -15.77
C LYS A 102 6.98 8.01 -14.52
N ALA A 103 5.76 8.54 -14.66
CA ALA A 103 5.05 9.20 -13.56
C ALA A 103 4.54 8.25 -12.44
N GLY A 104 4.42 6.95 -12.71
CA GLY A 104 3.84 5.99 -11.77
C GLY A 104 2.40 6.37 -11.40
N LEU A 105 2.14 6.58 -10.11
CA LEU A 105 0.84 7.05 -9.59
C LEU A 105 0.57 8.54 -9.86
N GLY A 106 1.58 9.32 -10.27
CA GLY A 106 1.41 10.70 -10.72
C GLY A 106 0.65 11.59 -9.73
N ALA A 107 -0.39 12.27 -10.22
CA ALA A 107 -1.18 13.24 -9.45
C ALA A 107 -1.92 12.61 -8.25
N HIS A 108 -2.06 11.28 -8.20
CA HIS A 108 -2.66 10.60 -7.05
C HIS A 108 -1.79 10.69 -5.78
N LEU A 109 -0.48 10.97 -5.92
CA LEU A 109 0.44 11.19 -4.81
C LEU A 109 0.71 12.67 -4.55
N ALA A 110 -0.16 13.57 -5.02
CA ALA A 110 -0.08 14.98 -4.68
C ALA A 110 -0.05 15.14 -3.14
N PRO A 111 0.79 16.05 -2.61
CA PRO A 111 0.86 16.30 -1.18
C PRO A 111 -0.52 16.65 -0.60
N THR A 112 -0.85 16.04 0.54
CA THR A 112 -2.08 16.27 1.30
C THR A 112 -1.93 17.41 2.31
N ASP A 113 -0.71 17.79 2.64
CA ASP A 113 -0.40 18.86 3.59
C ASP A 113 0.87 19.64 3.21
N SER A 114 1.18 20.68 3.98
CA SER A 114 2.40 21.49 3.81
C SER A 114 3.69 20.77 4.21
N ALA A 115 3.60 19.64 4.91
CA ALA A 115 4.73 18.81 5.30
C ALA A 115 5.16 17.84 4.19
N GLY A 116 4.43 17.82 3.07
CA GLY A 116 4.69 16.92 1.96
C GLY A 116 4.24 15.49 2.24
N SER A 117 3.29 15.28 3.17
CA SER A 117 2.65 13.98 3.34
C SER A 117 1.83 13.65 2.11
N ASN A 118 1.82 12.39 1.71
CA ASN A 118 1.00 11.86 0.66
C ASN A 118 0.47 10.48 1.04
N LEU A 119 -0.23 9.86 0.10
CA LEU A 119 -0.85 8.55 0.29
C LEU A 119 0.16 7.45 0.70
N LEU A 120 1.35 7.42 0.11
CA LEU A 120 2.36 6.41 0.48
C LEU A 120 2.88 6.64 1.89
N THR A 121 3.09 7.90 2.31
CA THR A 121 3.49 8.18 3.68
C THR A 121 2.42 7.81 4.71
N HIS A 122 1.13 7.96 4.36
CA HIS A 122 0.01 7.50 5.19
C HIS A 122 0.06 5.97 5.37
N PHE A 123 0.15 5.21 4.28
CA PHE A 123 0.21 3.76 4.37
C PHE A 123 1.47 3.25 5.07
N LEU A 124 2.61 3.91 4.86
CA LEU A 124 3.84 3.64 5.58
C LEU A 124 3.62 3.77 7.11
N GLU A 125 2.94 4.83 7.55
CA GLU A 125 2.61 5.05 8.96
C GLU A 125 1.64 4.00 9.51
N VAL A 126 0.59 3.66 8.77
CA VAL A 126 -0.39 2.63 9.16
C VAL A 126 0.29 1.28 9.37
N VAL A 127 1.10 0.83 8.39
CA VAL A 127 1.76 -0.48 8.45
C VAL A 127 2.83 -0.51 9.56
N LEU A 128 3.62 0.55 9.72
CA LEU A 128 4.62 0.62 10.79
C LEU A 128 3.97 0.64 12.18
N LYS A 129 2.92 1.44 12.38
CA LYS A 129 2.21 1.46 13.67
C LYS A 129 1.66 0.09 14.02
N ARG A 130 1.09 -0.61 13.03
CA ARG A 130 0.57 -1.96 13.21
C ARG A 130 1.69 -2.94 13.62
N LEU A 131 2.82 -2.94 12.94
CA LEU A 131 3.97 -3.79 13.29
C LEU A 131 4.54 -3.51 14.69
N LEU A 132 4.57 -2.24 15.10
CA LEU A 132 5.23 -1.82 16.34
C LEU A 132 4.33 -1.93 17.57
N PHE A 133 3.02 -1.74 17.40
CA PHE A 133 2.09 -1.57 18.51
C PHE A 133 0.96 -2.60 18.57
N GLU A 134 0.75 -3.40 17.52
CA GLU A 134 -0.25 -4.47 17.53
C GLU A 134 0.38 -5.86 17.65
N GLU A 135 -0.41 -6.84 18.09
CA GLU A 135 -0.01 -8.25 18.09
C GLU A 135 -0.05 -8.81 16.66
N CYS A 136 1.03 -8.63 15.92
CA CYS A 136 1.18 -9.17 14.56
C CYS A 136 1.75 -10.60 14.58
N LYS A 137 1.18 -11.49 13.76
CA LYS A 137 1.77 -12.80 13.45
C LYS A 137 3.04 -12.62 12.62
N ARG A 138 3.97 -13.59 12.66
CA ARG A 138 5.21 -13.56 11.86
C ARG A 138 4.94 -13.34 10.37
N ASP A 139 3.95 -14.04 9.82
CA ASP A 139 3.57 -13.94 8.41
C ASP A 139 3.16 -12.51 8.00
N PHE A 140 2.56 -11.74 8.92
CA PHE A 140 2.23 -10.34 8.68
C PHE A 140 3.50 -9.49 8.55
N ALA A 141 4.53 -9.74 9.36
CA ALA A 141 5.78 -8.98 9.28
C ALA A 141 6.52 -9.21 7.95
N GLU A 142 6.48 -10.44 7.41
CA GLU A 142 7.06 -10.76 6.10
C GLU A 142 6.32 -10.04 4.97
N GLN A 143 4.99 -10.08 4.97
CA GLN A 143 4.15 -9.39 3.99
C GLN A 143 4.25 -7.86 4.10
N ALA A 144 4.35 -7.36 5.33
CA ALA A 144 4.52 -5.94 5.58
C ALA A 144 5.87 -5.45 5.06
N ALA A 145 6.95 -6.24 5.18
CA ALA A 145 8.24 -5.88 4.62
C ALA A 145 8.18 -5.70 3.08
N ASP A 146 7.43 -6.56 2.39
CA ASP A 146 7.22 -6.47 0.93
C ASP A 146 6.48 -5.20 0.50
N ALA A 147 5.59 -4.67 1.36
CA ALA A 147 4.91 -3.40 1.13
C ALA A 147 5.74 -2.19 1.58
N LEU A 148 6.40 -2.27 2.73
CA LEU A 148 7.16 -1.18 3.33
C LEU A 148 8.37 -0.79 2.49
N LEU A 149 9.13 -1.75 1.97
CA LEU A 149 10.35 -1.46 1.22
C LEU A 149 10.14 -0.49 0.04
N PRO A 150 9.26 -0.78 -0.94
CA PRO A 150 9.03 0.16 -2.05
C PRO A 150 8.50 1.51 -1.55
N MET A 151 7.67 1.54 -0.51
CA MET A 151 7.18 2.81 0.07
C MET A 151 8.31 3.65 0.66
N ILE A 152 9.22 3.05 1.43
CA ILE A 152 10.35 3.77 2.02
C ILE A 152 11.31 4.28 0.93
N LEU A 153 11.53 3.49 -0.11
CA LEU A 153 12.38 3.90 -1.24
C LEU A 153 11.78 5.07 -2.04
N CYS A 154 10.45 5.14 -2.16
CA CYS A 154 9.76 6.26 -2.77
C CYS A 154 9.67 7.49 -1.85
N GLU A 155 9.52 7.28 -0.53
CA GLU A 155 9.26 8.34 0.45
C GLU A 155 10.25 8.34 1.63
N PRO A 156 11.57 8.53 1.38
CA PRO A 156 12.57 8.50 2.45
C PRO A 156 12.39 9.62 3.48
N ALA A 157 11.88 10.78 3.05
CA ALA A 157 11.53 11.89 3.94
C ALA A 157 10.36 11.51 4.86
N GLY A 158 9.34 10.82 4.33
CA GLY A 158 8.21 10.33 5.12
C GLY A 158 8.65 9.32 6.18
N TYR A 159 9.46 8.34 5.80
CA TYR A 159 10.04 7.37 6.75
C TYR A 159 10.83 8.07 7.87
N SER A 160 11.66 9.05 7.51
CA SER A 160 12.46 9.80 8.49
C SER A 160 11.58 10.57 9.48
N ARG A 161 10.49 11.19 9.01
CA ARG A 161 9.52 11.87 9.89
C ARG A 161 8.85 10.92 10.88
N ILE A 162 8.45 9.73 10.42
CA ILE A 162 7.87 8.70 11.30
C ILE A 162 8.91 8.27 12.34
N GLY A 163 10.16 8.05 11.93
CA GLY A 163 11.26 7.74 12.84
C GLY A 163 11.46 8.81 13.91
N HIS A 164 11.48 10.09 13.52
CA HIS A 164 11.56 11.20 14.47
C HIS A 164 10.37 11.24 15.44
N SER A 165 9.16 10.96 14.97
CA SER A 165 7.97 10.89 15.84
C SER A 165 8.09 9.75 16.87
N LEU A 166 8.57 8.57 16.45
CA LEU A 166 8.81 7.44 17.35
C LEU A 166 9.87 7.77 18.41
N LEU A 167 10.94 8.46 18.03
CA LEU A 167 12.01 8.89 18.95
C LEU A 167 11.53 9.95 19.95
N ALA A 168 10.68 10.89 19.50
CA ALA A 168 10.07 11.91 20.34
C ALA A 168 9.12 11.31 21.39
N GLY A 169 8.49 10.18 21.07
CA GLY A 169 7.65 9.42 22.01
C GLY A 169 8.43 8.65 23.09
N GLN A 170 9.76 8.54 22.99
CA GLN A 170 10.59 7.83 23.97
C GLN A 170 11.00 8.74 25.14
N ALA A 171 10.59 8.35 26.35
CA ALA A 171 10.96 9.05 27.59
C ALA A 171 12.41 8.75 28.02
N GLU A 172 12.91 7.54 27.79
CA GLU A 172 14.26 7.12 28.19
C GLU A 172 15.29 7.29 27.08
N GLU A 173 16.46 7.84 27.42
CA GLU A 173 17.56 8.04 26.47
C GLU A 173 18.08 6.72 25.87
N ALA A 174 18.16 5.67 26.69
CA ALA A 174 18.56 4.34 26.24
C ALA A 174 17.55 3.73 25.24
N GLY A 175 16.25 3.93 25.47
CA GLY A 175 15.19 3.52 24.55
C GLY A 175 15.27 4.29 23.22
N ARG A 176 15.51 5.61 23.29
CA ARG A 176 15.69 6.46 22.11
C ARG A 176 16.88 6.01 21.25
N GLY A 177 18.03 5.72 21.87
CA GLY A 177 19.22 5.22 21.17
C GLY A 177 18.96 3.89 20.44
N ARG A 178 18.29 2.93 21.11
CA ARG A 178 17.94 1.63 20.51
C ARG A 178 16.98 1.76 19.33
N VAL A 179 15.97 2.63 19.43
CA VAL A 179 15.02 2.86 18.32
C VAL A 179 15.73 3.52 17.14
N ALA A 180 16.62 4.49 17.38
CA ALA A 180 17.37 5.15 16.32
C ALA A 180 18.27 4.16 15.58
N GLU A 181 18.97 3.30 16.33
CA GLU A 181 19.81 2.24 15.76
C GLU A 181 19.00 1.23 14.96
N ALA A 182 17.84 0.79 15.47
CA ALA A 182 16.97 -0.16 14.79
C ALA A 182 16.43 0.41 13.47
N LEU A 183 15.95 1.66 13.46
CA LEU A 183 15.45 2.33 12.24
C LEU A 183 16.54 2.51 11.18
N THR A 184 17.77 2.78 11.62
CA THR A 184 18.94 2.88 10.74
C THR A 184 19.32 1.51 10.17
N THR A 185 19.35 0.50 11.03
CA THR A 185 19.65 -0.89 10.66
C THR A 185 18.62 -1.43 9.68
N LEU A 186 17.35 -1.08 9.83
CA LEU A 186 16.29 -1.51 8.90
C LEU A 186 16.57 -1.08 7.45
N MET A 187 17.26 0.04 7.25
CA MET A 187 17.62 0.59 5.94
C MET A 187 19.03 0.27 5.46
N SER A 188 19.90 -0.23 6.34
CA SER A 188 21.30 -0.57 6.02
C SER A 188 21.60 -2.06 6.07
N ALA A 189 20.76 -2.85 6.74
CA ALA A 189 20.89 -4.30 6.82
C ALA A 189 20.53 -4.98 5.50
N ASN A 190 21.11 -6.17 5.29
CA ASN A 190 20.81 -7.08 4.17
C ASN A 190 21.12 -6.55 2.76
N GLY A 191 21.98 -5.51 2.64
CA GLY A 191 22.44 -5.05 1.32
C GLY A 191 21.30 -4.59 0.42
N LEU A 192 20.34 -3.84 0.99
CA LEU A 192 19.21 -3.25 0.28
C LEU A 192 19.68 -2.54 -1.00
N THR A 193 19.66 -3.27 -2.11
CA THR A 193 19.81 -2.70 -3.44
C THR A 193 18.56 -1.85 -3.71
N GLN A 194 18.67 -0.82 -4.57
CA GLN A 194 17.51 -0.07 -5.07
C GLN A 194 16.65 -0.90 -6.04
N SER A 195 16.34 -2.14 -5.65
CA SER A 195 15.54 -3.12 -6.38
C SER A 195 14.50 -3.71 -5.44
N CYS A 196 13.26 -3.79 -5.91
CA CYS A 196 12.18 -4.47 -5.21
C CYS A 196 11.98 -5.92 -5.70
N ASP A 197 12.88 -6.41 -6.56
CA ASP A 197 12.85 -7.78 -7.05
C ASP A 197 13.39 -8.72 -5.97
N ARG A 198 12.51 -9.59 -5.44
CA ARG A 198 12.87 -10.78 -4.66
C ARG A 198 12.93 -11.98 -5.58
#